data_AF-A0A6A4D1J2-F1
#
_entry.id   AF-A0A6A4D1J2-F1
#
_cell.length_a   1.000
_cell.length_b   1.000
_cell.length_c   1.000
_cell.angle_alpha   90.00
_cell.angle_beta   90.00
_cell.angle_gamma   90.00
#
_symmetry.space_group_name_H-M   'P 1'
#
loop_
_entity.id
_entity.type
_entity.pdbx_description
1 polymer ?
#
loop_
_entity_poly.entity_id
_entity_poly.type
_entity_poly.pdbx_seq_one_letter_code
_entity_poly.pdbx_strand_id
1 'polypeptide(L)' 'MYCADAQKLKQQQSDIAISKCHSVSEQFAECAKANGIMVVTHCRDYNKSLNARLHQFTNDEHFEIYR' A
#
# COMPACT_ATOMS: atom_id res chain seq x y z
N MET A 1 -15.43 2.98 -21.98
CA MET A 1 -14.54 4.12 -21.65
C MET A 1 -14.57 4.31 -20.12
N TYR A 2 -14.05 3.34 -19.35
CA TYR A 2 -14.17 3.30 -17.88
C TYR A 2 -12.81 3.22 -17.15
N CYS A 3 -11.69 3.09 -17.87
CA CYS A 3 -10.39 2.82 -17.24
C CYS A 3 -9.69 4.05 -16.65
N ALA A 4 -10.04 5.26 -17.08
CA ALA A 4 -9.40 6.50 -16.62
C ALA A 4 -9.81 6.89 -15.18
N ASP A 5 -11.07 6.62 -14.79
CA ASP A 5 -11.60 6.98 -13.48
C ASP A 5 -11.13 6.01 -12.38
N ALA A 6 -11.00 4.72 -12.72
CA ALA A 6 -10.48 3.71 -11.80
C ALA A 6 -9.02 3.97 -11.40
N GLN A 7 -8.19 4.47 -12.32
CA GLN A 7 -6.81 4.87 -11.99
C GLN A 7 -6.79 6.07 -11.06
N LYS A 8 -7.64 7.08 -11.29
CA LYS A 8 -7.69 8.29 -10.46
C LYS A 8 -8.21 8.00 -9.04
N LEU A 9 -9.23 7.14 -8.92
CA LEU A 9 -9.73 6.66 -7.63
C LEU A 9 -8.66 5.85 -6.87
N LYS A 10 -7.94 4.96 -7.58
CA LYS A 10 -6.80 4.24 -7.00
C LYS A 10 -5.66 5.18 -6.59
N GLN A 11 -5.38 6.23 -7.36
CA GLN A 11 -4.35 7.22 -7.04
C GLN A 11 -4.72 7.99 -5.76
N GLN A 12 -5.97 8.47 -5.65
CA GLN A 12 -6.44 9.20 -4.48
C GLN A 12 -6.50 8.32 -3.23
N GLN A 13 -6.95 7.07 -3.36
CA GLN A 13 -6.89 6.10 -2.26
C GLN A 13 -5.45 5.76 -1.88
N SER A 14 -4.55 5.65 -2.86
CA SER A 14 -3.12 5.47 -2.63
C SER A 14 -2.53 6.64 -1.84
N ASP A 15 -2.84 7.88 -2.21
CA ASP A 15 -2.32 9.06 -1.49
C ASP A 15 -2.84 9.15 -0.05
N ILE A 16 -4.13 8.85 0.17
CA ILE A 16 -4.74 8.79 1.50
C ILE A 16 -4.14 7.64 2.32
N ALA A 17 -3.95 6.47 1.70
CA ALA A 17 -3.38 5.30 2.35
C ALA A 17 -1.89 5.54 2.69
N ILE A 18 -1.13 6.19 1.82
CA ILE A 18 0.26 6.61 2.06
C ILE A 18 0.31 7.60 3.22
N SER A 19 -0.58 8.60 3.27
CA SER A 19 -0.65 9.55 4.38
C SER A 19 -0.96 8.86 5.72
N LYS A 20 -1.94 7.94 5.74
CA LYS A 20 -2.31 7.18 6.95
C LYS A 20 -1.30 6.10 7.35
N CYS A 21 -0.54 5.58 6.39
CA CYS A 21 0.49 4.58 6.61
C CYS A 21 1.89 5.17 6.73
N HIS A 22 2.05 6.51 6.71
CA HIS A 22 3.33 7.19 6.60
C HIS A 22 4.39 6.62 7.55
N SER A 23 4.05 6.42 8.83
CA SER A 23 4.98 5.89 9.83
C SER A 23 5.45 4.45 9.57
N VAL A 24 4.58 3.57 9.07
CA VAL A 24 4.93 2.17 8.77
C VAL A 24 5.62 2.07 7.40
N SER A 25 5.21 2.91 6.45
CA SER A 25 5.87 3.08 5.15
C SER A 25 7.31 3.60 5.31
N GLU A 26 7.53 4.53 6.24
CA GLU A 26 8.84 5.08 6.57
C GLU A 26 9.74 4.01 7.17
N GLN A 27 9.26 3.23 8.15
CA GLN A 27 10.00 2.10 8.72
C GLN A 27 10.38 1.05 7.67
N PHE A 28 9.47 0.74 6.74
CA PHE A 28 9.76 -0.15 5.63
C PHE A 28 10.82 0.45 4.69
N ALA A 29 10.72 1.74 4.37
CA ALA A 29 11.67 2.43 3.50
C ALA A 29 13.08 2.53 4.13
N GLU A 30 13.17 2.80 5.43
CA GLU A 30 14.43 2.78 6.17
C GLU A 30 15.05 1.38 6.18
N CYS A 31 14.25 0.35 6.45
CA CYS A 31 14.71 -1.03 6.39
C CYS A 31 15.18 -1.41 4.98
N ALA A 32 14.45 -1.01 3.94
CA ALA A 32 14.82 -1.30 2.55
C ALA A 32 16.13 -0.62 2.15
N LYS A 33 16.33 0.64 2.55
CA LYS A 33 17.60 1.38 2.33
C LYS A 33 18.78 0.67 2.99
N ALA A 34 18.60 0.11 4.18
CA ALA A 34 19.66 -0.58 4.92
C ALA A 34 19.98 -1.98 4.38
N ASN A 35 19.01 -2.68 3.78
CA ASN A 35 19.14 -4.10 3.43
C ASN A 35 19.23 -4.39 1.92
N GLY A 36 18.98 -3.40 1.05
CA GLY A 36 19.13 -3.55 -0.40
C GLY A 36 18.36 -4.75 -0.95
N ILE A 37 19.05 -5.68 -1.62
CA ILE A 37 18.44 -6.89 -2.20
C ILE A 37 17.83 -7.80 -1.11
N MET A 38 18.36 -7.78 0.11
CA MET A 38 17.87 -8.59 1.23
C MET A 38 16.61 -8.01 1.89
N VAL A 39 16.01 -6.95 1.32
CA VAL A 39 14.75 -6.35 1.79
C VAL A 39 13.63 -7.37 1.92
N VAL A 40 13.56 -8.35 1.02
CA VAL A 40 12.49 -9.36 0.99
C VAL A 40 12.48 -10.27 2.21
N THR A 41 13.65 -10.47 2.83
CA THR A 41 13.81 -11.30 4.03
C THR A 41 13.88 -10.44 5.29
N HIS A 42 14.73 -9.41 5.31
CA HIS A 42 14.99 -8.59 6.50
C HIS A 42 13.88 -7.59 6.82
N CYS A 43 13.10 -7.17 5.82
CA CYS A 43 12.01 -6.21 6.00
C CYS A 43 10.62 -6.86 5.89
N ARG A 44 10.56 -8.20 5.95
CA ARG A 44 9.32 -8.96 5.75
C ARG A 44 8.22 -8.58 6.74
N ASP A 45 8.56 -8.29 7.99
CA ASP A 45 7.57 -7.95 9.01
C ASP A 45 7.04 -6.51 8.88
N TYR A 46 7.90 -5.57 8.47
CA TYR A 46 7.47 -4.22 8.07
C TYR A 46 6.57 -4.29 6.84
N ASN A 47 6.91 -5.12 5.85
CA ASN A 47 6.09 -5.33 4.66
C ASN A 47 4.71 -5.94 5.01
N LYS A 48 4.67 -6.94 5.90
CA LYS A 48 3.39 -7.50 6.40
C LYS A 48 2.54 -6.44 7.10
N SER A 49 3.16 -5.64 7.97
CA SER A 49 2.45 -4.58 8.71
C SER A 49 1.91 -3.49 7.79
N LEU A 50 2.69 -3.11 6.78
CA LEU A 50 2.28 -2.17 5.75
C LEU A 50 1.11 -2.74 4.93
N ASN A 51 1.23 -3.97 4.43
CA ASN A 51 0.18 -4.62 3.65
C ASN A 51 -1.10 -4.83 4.47
N ALA A 52 -1.01 -5.18 5.76
CA ALA A 52 -2.17 -5.32 6.63
C ALA A 52 -2.93 -3.99 6.80
N ARG A 53 -2.22 -2.86 6.89
CA ARG A 53 -2.86 -1.53 6.92
C ARG A 53 -3.43 -1.13 5.56
N LEU A 54 -2.68 -1.36 4.48
CA LEU A 54 -3.14 -1.06 3.12
C LEU A 54 -4.40 -1.86 2.76
N HIS A 55 -4.46 -3.13 3.18
CA HIS A 55 -5.63 -4.00 3.01
C HIS A 55 -6.90 -3.42 3.63
N GLN A 56 -6.82 -2.55 4.65
CA GLN A 56 -8.00 -1.89 5.21
C GLN A 56 -8.59 -0.81 4.28
N PHE A 57 -7.76 -0.27 3.38
CA PHE A 57 -8.16 0.74 2.39
C PHE A 57 -8.44 0.13 1.02
N THR A 58 -7.87 -1.04 0.74
CA THR A 58 -8.04 -1.80 -0.51
C THR A 58 -8.91 -3.03 -0.33
N ASN A 59 -9.72 -3.11 0.74
CA ASN A 59 -10.61 -4.24 0.94
C ASN A 59 -11.70 -4.19 -0.15
N ASP A 60 -11.63 -5.14 -1.07
CA ASP A 60 -12.38 -5.20 -2.33
C ASP A 60 -13.89 -5.46 -2.17
N GLU A 61 -14.43 -5.53 -0.94
CA GLU A 61 -15.89 -5.64 -0.72
C GLU A 61 -16.68 -4.44 -1.29
N HIS A 62 -16.00 -3.37 -1.70
CA HIS A 62 -16.59 -2.22 -2.39
C HIS A 62 -16.25 -2.11 -3.89
N PHE A 63 -15.69 -3.16 -4.51
CA PHE A 63 -15.48 -3.20 -5.97
C PHE A 63 -16.56 -3.98 -6.74
N GLU A 64 -17.53 -4.60 -6.05
CA GLU A 64 -18.64 -5.32 -6.69
C GLU A 64 -19.79 -4.40 -7.17
N ILE A 65 -19.76 -3.10 -6.85
CA ILE A 65 -20.78 -2.12 -7.33
C ILE A 65 -20.44 -1.60 -8.75
N TYR A 66 -19.27 -1.95 -9.30
CA TYR A 66 -18.84 -1.59 -10.66
C TYR A 66 -18.73 -2.79 -11.62
N ARG A 67 -19.41 -3.91 -11.34
CA ARG A 67 -19.70 -4.96 -12.35
C ARG A 67 -21.03 -4.63 -13.04
#